data_AF-A0A553F3D0-F1
#
_entry.id   AF-A0A553F3D0-F1
#
_cell.length_a   1.000
_cell.length_b   1.000
_cell.length_c   1.000
_cell.angle_alpha   90.00
_cell.angle_beta   90.00
_cell.angle_gamma   90.00
#
_symmetry.space_group_name_H-M   'P 1'
#
loop_
_entity.id
_entity.type
_entity.pdbx_description
1 polymer ?
#
loop_
_entity_poly.entity_id
_entity_poly.type
_entity_poly.pdbx_seq_one_letter_code
_entity_poly.pdbx_strand_id
1 'polypeptide(L)'
;MMNNSENWLSYHIFFEDDRDVFLQKAIVPLIEELKAKLGIQQFFYIRYNEEGPHIRLRILSTHKKQTTLGKIIDATCRSYFGTNDFELREMAYHPETERYGGTTALPFAEAHFVLSSKVCLTVLTEQPEDVLSRALLLHFCMIAVSNLSTVEIHRLYDSYVQSWFPHSGLSEAGTNFREVAFKHYEPEYQRMPQKALFGEVNKRIEANEETGISWLDTWIRGNKNILSDLFRSVGYESRFHRILESLIHMTNNRLGVKNYDEAFLAYLLKRTIEDASTPESEPAKKP
;
A
#
# COMPACT_ATOMS: atom_id res chain seq x y z
N MET A 1 12.12 -30.48 17.60
CA MET A 1 10.66 -30.33 17.68
C MET A 1 10.29 -29.07 16.91
N MET A 2 9.54 -29.17 15.81
CA MET A 2 9.08 -27.95 15.11
C MET A 2 8.16 -27.17 16.04
N ASN A 3 8.51 -25.90 16.28
CA ASN A 3 7.83 -25.01 17.20
C ASN A 3 6.34 -24.90 16.81
N ASN A 4 5.44 -25.02 17.78
CA ASN A 4 3.99 -25.00 17.57
C ASN A 4 3.45 -23.55 17.42
N SER A 5 4.36 -22.56 17.35
CA SER A 5 4.08 -21.16 17.10
C SER A 5 3.69 -20.93 15.63
N GLU A 6 2.83 -19.95 15.39
CA GLU A 6 2.54 -19.50 14.04
C GLU A 6 3.74 -18.75 13.46
N ASN A 7 4.03 -18.98 12.18
CA ASN A 7 5.07 -18.31 11.42
C ASN A 7 4.51 -17.94 10.04
N TRP A 8 5.12 -16.94 9.39
CA TRP A 8 4.79 -16.60 8.01
C TRP A 8 5.33 -17.67 7.05
N LEU A 9 4.43 -18.40 6.41
CA LEU A 9 4.73 -19.32 5.32
C LEU A 9 4.69 -18.55 4.00
N SER A 10 5.75 -18.61 3.20
CA SER A 10 5.90 -17.81 1.96
C SER A 10 5.82 -18.71 0.72
N TYR A 11 4.88 -18.39 -0.17
CA TYR A 11 4.66 -19.08 -1.43
C TYR A 11 4.87 -18.09 -2.58
N HIS A 12 5.84 -18.37 -3.44
CA HIS A 12 6.12 -17.55 -4.62
C HIS A 12 5.48 -18.22 -5.83
N ILE A 13 4.59 -17.50 -6.50
CA ILE A 13 3.79 -17.98 -7.62
C ILE A 13 4.24 -17.20 -8.85
N PHE A 14 5.07 -17.82 -9.69
CA PHE A 14 5.61 -17.23 -10.92
C PHE A 14 4.70 -17.54 -12.10
N PHE A 15 4.37 -16.51 -12.89
CA PHE A 15 3.49 -16.59 -14.06
C PHE A 15 3.58 -15.30 -14.89
N GLU A 16 3.30 -15.38 -16.19
CA GLU A 16 3.39 -14.25 -17.14
C GLU A 16 2.04 -13.54 -17.39
N ASP A 17 0.92 -14.08 -16.89
CA ASP A 17 -0.44 -13.55 -17.05
C ASP A 17 -0.70 -12.25 -16.24
N ASP A 18 -1.87 -11.65 -16.44
CA ASP A 18 -2.29 -10.44 -15.73
C ASP A 18 -2.43 -10.69 -14.21
N ARG A 19 -1.60 -9.98 -13.44
CA ARG A 19 -1.56 -10.08 -11.97
C ARG A 19 -2.84 -9.59 -11.30
N ASP A 20 -3.53 -8.60 -11.84
CA ASP A 20 -4.79 -8.10 -11.27
C ASP A 20 -5.88 -9.15 -11.43
N VAL A 21 -5.97 -9.74 -12.62
CA VAL A 21 -6.93 -10.82 -12.90
C VAL A 21 -6.65 -12.03 -12.02
N PHE A 22 -5.38 -12.42 -11.86
CA PHE A 22 -5.01 -13.53 -10.97
C PHE A 22 -5.34 -13.24 -9.49
N LEU A 23 -5.04 -12.03 -9.00
CA LEU A 23 -5.36 -11.63 -7.63
C LEU A 23 -6.88 -11.69 -7.38
N GLN A 24 -7.69 -11.21 -8.32
CA GLN A 24 -9.15 -11.18 -8.20
C GLN A 24 -9.78 -12.57 -8.35
N LYS A 25 -9.38 -13.34 -9.37
CA LYS A 25 -10.07 -14.59 -9.74
C LYS A 25 -9.53 -15.83 -9.04
N ALA A 26 -8.28 -15.81 -8.56
CA ALA A 26 -7.67 -16.95 -7.88
C ALA A 26 -7.36 -16.66 -6.41
N ILE A 27 -6.70 -15.54 -6.11
CA ILE A 27 -6.25 -15.27 -4.74
C ILE A 27 -7.40 -14.91 -3.81
N VAL A 28 -8.35 -14.06 -4.23
CA VAL A 28 -9.52 -13.73 -3.39
C VAL A 28 -10.33 -14.98 -3.00
N PRO A 29 -10.75 -15.87 -3.94
CA PRO A 29 -11.42 -17.11 -3.60
C PRO A 29 -10.58 -18.04 -2.71
N LEU A 30 -9.28 -18.15 -2.98
CA LEU A 30 -8.35 -18.93 -2.16
C LEU A 30 -8.35 -18.46 -0.71
N ILE A 31 -8.26 -17.15 -0.45
CA ILE A 31 -8.25 -16.62 0.91
C ILE A 31 -9.54 -16.98 1.66
N GLU A 32 -10.71 -16.89 1.02
CA GLU A 32 -11.97 -17.29 1.65
C GLU A 32 -12.04 -18.81 1.90
N GLU A 33 -11.52 -19.63 0.98
CA GLU A 33 -11.40 -21.07 1.19
C GLU A 33 -10.48 -21.41 2.38
N LEU A 34 -9.31 -20.77 2.47
CA LEU A 34 -8.35 -20.97 3.55
C LEU A 34 -8.91 -20.53 4.90
N LYS A 35 -9.68 -19.43 4.92
CA LYS A 35 -10.41 -19.00 6.11
C LYS A 35 -11.45 -20.02 6.53
N ALA A 36 -12.26 -20.53 5.60
CA ALA A 36 -13.31 -21.49 5.90
C ALA A 36 -12.78 -22.87 6.32
N LYS A 37 -11.77 -23.40 5.63
CA LYS A 37 -11.24 -24.76 5.86
C LYS A 37 -10.18 -24.83 6.94
N LEU A 38 -9.33 -23.81 7.05
CA LEU A 38 -8.15 -23.84 7.92
C LEU A 38 -8.16 -22.74 8.99
N GLY A 39 -9.17 -21.87 9.03
CA GLY A 39 -9.25 -20.77 10.01
C GLY A 39 -8.15 -19.72 9.83
N ILE A 40 -7.56 -19.61 8.64
CA ILE A 40 -6.50 -18.64 8.34
C ILE A 40 -7.12 -17.25 8.21
N GLN A 41 -6.59 -16.28 8.97
CA GLN A 41 -7.14 -14.90 8.99
C GLN A 41 -6.12 -13.83 8.58
N GLN A 42 -4.84 -14.16 8.59
CA GLN A 42 -3.75 -13.23 8.31
C GLN A 42 -2.92 -13.71 7.13
N PHE A 43 -2.89 -12.87 6.11
CA PHE A 43 -2.11 -13.05 4.91
C PHE A 43 -1.70 -11.67 4.40
N PHE A 44 -0.66 -11.63 3.59
CA PHE A 44 -0.37 -10.49 2.75
C PHE A 44 0.33 -10.93 1.48
N TYR A 45 0.29 -10.08 0.46
CA TYR A 45 1.00 -10.35 -0.80
C TYR A 45 1.87 -9.17 -1.22
N ILE A 46 2.80 -9.47 -2.12
CA ILE A 46 3.69 -8.51 -2.79
C ILE A 46 3.77 -8.89 -4.27
N ARG A 47 3.76 -7.89 -5.15
CA ARG A 47 4.07 -8.05 -6.58
C ARG A 47 5.57 -7.89 -6.79
N TYR A 48 6.18 -8.83 -7.50
CA TYR A 48 7.63 -8.82 -7.70
C TYR A 48 7.99 -9.26 -9.13
N ASN A 49 9.24 -8.98 -9.54
CA ASN A 49 9.72 -9.31 -10.88
C ASN A 49 11.13 -9.95 -10.91
N GLU A 50 11.81 -10.10 -9.77
CA GLU A 50 13.10 -10.80 -9.69
C GLU A 50 12.92 -12.28 -10.07
N GLU A 51 13.80 -12.79 -10.94
CA GLU A 51 13.68 -14.15 -11.54
C GLU A 51 12.38 -14.37 -12.35
N GLY A 52 11.68 -13.29 -12.73
CA GLY A 52 10.43 -13.33 -13.47
C GLY A 52 9.25 -12.73 -12.70
N PRO A 53 8.16 -12.35 -13.39
CA PRO A 53 6.96 -11.82 -12.76
C PRO A 53 6.32 -12.86 -11.83
N HIS A 54 6.06 -12.44 -10.59
CA HIS A 54 5.44 -13.33 -9.60
C HIS A 54 4.68 -12.58 -8.50
N ILE A 55 3.82 -13.32 -7.80
CA ILE A 55 3.19 -12.92 -6.54
C ILE A 55 3.85 -13.69 -5.40
N ARG A 56 4.33 -12.96 -4.39
CA ARG A 56 4.77 -13.55 -3.11
C ARG A 56 3.57 -13.52 -2.15
N LEU A 57 2.92 -14.66 -1.94
CA LEU A 57 1.81 -14.83 -1.00
C LEU A 57 2.35 -15.33 0.34
N ARG A 58 2.10 -14.58 1.41
CA ARG A 58 2.52 -14.94 2.76
C ARG A 58 1.32 -15.15 3.65
N ILE A 59 1.32 -16.24 4.39
CA ILE A 59 0.21 -16.69 5.20
C ILE A 59 0.71 -17.01 6.59
N LEU A 60 0.12 -16.39 7.60
CA LEU A 60 0.44 -16.71 8.99
C LEU A 60 -0.28 -18.02 9.35
N SER A 61 0.48 -19.05 9.66
CA SER A 61 -0.06 -20.35 10.01
C SER A 61 0.96 -21.17 10.81
N THR A 62 0.49 -22.22 11.46
CA THR A 62 1.38 -23.22 12.08
C THR A 62 1.99 -24.13 11.02
N HIS A 63 3.20 -24.64 11.30
CA HIS A 63 3.87 -25.64 10.46
C HIS A 63 3.03 -26.91 10.22
N LYS A 64 2.15 -27.27 11.15
CA LYS A 64 1.25 -28.43 11.00
C LYS A 64 0.30 -28.31 9.81
N LYS A 65 -0.07 -27.09 9.41
CA LYS A 65 -0.97 -26.83 8.27
C LYS A 65 -0.20 -26.61 6.96
N GLN A 66 1.13 -26.49 6.99
CA GLN A 66 1.97 -26.13 5.84
C GLN A 66 1.78 -27.06 4.63
N THR A 67 1.83 -28.39 4.84
CA THR A 67 1.60 -29.36 3.76
C THR A 67 0.20 -29.23 3.13
N THR A 68 -0.84 -29.06 3.95
CA THR A 68 -2.21 -28.90 3.45
C THR A 68 -2.38 -27.57 2.72
N LEU A 69 -1.77 -26.51 3.23
CA LEU A 69 -1.78 -25.19 2.64
C LEU A 69 -1.14 -25.19 1.24
N GLY A 70 0.06 -25.76 1.13
CA GLY A 70 0.75 -25.89 -0.16
C GLY A 70 -0.07 -26.66 -1.21
N LYS A 71 -0.77 -27.73 -0.80
CA LYS A 71 -1.67 -28.49 -1.70
C LYS A 71 -2.86 -27.67 -2.19
N ILE A 72 -3.49 -26.86 -1.32
CA ILE A 72 -4.61 -26.01 -1.71
C ILE A 72 -4.15 -24.90 -2.67
N ILE A 73 -2.98 -24.28 -2.39
CA ILE A 73 -2.41 -23.24 -3.25
C ILE A 73 -2.03 -23.82 -4.62
N ASP A 74 -1.35 -24.97 -4.67
CA ASP A 74 -1.01 -25.66 -5.91
C ASP A 74 -2.27 -26.02 -6.72
N ALA A 75 -3.30 -26.59 -6.07
CA ALA A 75 -4.56 -26.91 -6.73
C ALA A 75 -5.27 -25.67 -7.29
N THR A 76 -5.24 -24.56 -6.55
CA THR A 76 -5.78 -23.27 -7.01
C THR A 76 -5.04 -22.78 -8.25
N CYS A 77 -3.70 -22.80 -8.22
CA CYS A 77 -2.89 -22.36 -9.35
C CYS A 77 -3.11 -23.26 -10.57
N ARG A 78 -3.16 -24.59 -10.41
CA ARG A 78 -3.47 -25.53 -11.50
C ARG A 78 -4.86 -25.30 -12.09
N SER A 79 -5.84 -24.96 -11.27
CA SER A 79 -7.19 -24.66 -11.74
C SER A 79 -7.26 -23.35 -12.53
N TYR A 80 -6.42 -22.37 -12.19
CA TYR A 80 -6.41 -21.07 -12.86
C TYR A 80 -5.55 -21.08 -14.14
N PHE A 81 -4.30 -21.56 -14.04
CA PHE A 81 -3.31 -21.52 -15.12
C PHE A 81 -3.27 -22.79 -15.98
N GLY A 82 -3.83 -23.91 -15.53
CA GLY A 82 -3.47 -25.23 -16.07
C GLY A 82 -2.17 -25.77 -15.47
N THR A 83 -1.59 -26.82 -16.05
CA THR A 83 -0.50 -27.56 -15.38
C THR A 83 0.91 -26.99 -15.59
N ASN A 84 1.15 -26.23 -16.66
CA ASN A 84 2.51 -25.88 -17.11
C ASN A 84 2.78 -24.38 -17.22
N ASP A 85 1.79 -23.53 -16.93
CA ASP A 85 1.89 -22.07 -17.17
C ASP A 85 2.25 -21.28 -15.89
N PHE A 86 2.59 -21.98 -14.80
CA PHE A 86 3.04 -21.37 -13.56
C PHE A 86 4.11 -22.21 -12.87
N GLU A 87 4.87 -21.57 -11.98
CA GLU A 87 5.77 -22.24 -11.04
C GLU A 87 5.44 -21.80 -9.60
N LEU A 88 5.23 -22.78 -8.71
CA LEU A 88 5.02 -22.55 -7.29
C LEU A 88 6.27 -22.97 -6.51
N ARG A 89 6.88 -22.00 -5.81
CA ARG A 89 8.02 -22.24 -4.91
C ARG A 89 7.65 -21.91 -3.48
N GLU A 90 7.91 -22.83 -2.56
CA GLU A 90 7.84 -22.56 -1.13
C GLU A 90 9.19 -22.03 -0.65
N MET A 91 9.18 -20.87 0.02
CA MET A 91 10.39 -20.13 0.40
C MET A 91 10.35 -19.75 1.88
N ALA A 92 11.53 -19.60 2.48
CA ALA A 92 11.63 -19.01 3.82
C ALA A 92 11.27 -17.52 3.78
N TYR A 93 10.50 -17.06 4.76
CA TYR A 93 10.23 -15.64 4.94
C TYR A 93 11.37 -14.97 5.72
N HIS A 94 12.06 -14.04 5.06
CA HIS A 94 13.07 -13.18 5.66
C HIS A 94 12.56 -11.73 5.66
N PRO A 95 12.05 -11.20 6.79
CA PRO A 95 11.58 -9.83 6.87
C PRO A 95 12.74 -8.83 6.75
N GLU A 96 12.47 -7.67 6.14
CA GLU A 96 13.40 -6.52 6.13
C GLU A 96 13.36 -5.79 7.49
N THR A 97 13.73 -6.49 8.57
CA THR A 97 13.56 -6.03 9.96
C THR A 97 14.08 -4.61 10.21
N GLU A 98 15.27 -4.29 9.70
CA GLU A 98 15.87 -2.95 9.87
C GLU A 98 15.09 -1.85 9.15
N ARG A 99 14.57 -2.13 7.96
CA ARG A 99 13.74 -1.18 7.19
C ARG A 99 12.47 -0.80 7.96
N TYR A 100 11.91 -1.75 8.70
CA TYR A 100 10.67 -1.58 9.45
C TYR A 100 10.89 -1.29 10.94
N GLY A 101 12.05 -0.74 11.31
CA GLY A 101 12.28 -0.19 12.64
C GLY A 101 12.74 -1.18 13.71
N GLY A 102 13.23 -2.35 13.30
CA GLY A 102 13.72 -3.40 14.20
C GLY A 102 12.63 -4.40 14.60
N THR A 103 13.02 -5.41 15.39
CA THR A 103 12.13 -6.51 15.80
C THR A 103 10.90 -6.06 16.59
N THR A 104 11.00 -4.95 17.33
CA THR A 104 9.88 -4.39 18.10
C THR A 104 8.82 -3.74 17.21
N ALA A 105 9.23 -3.07 16.12
CA ALA A 105 8.34 -2.32 15.25
C ALA A 105 7.81 -3.14 14.06
N LEU A 106 8.55 -4.18 13.65
CA LEU A 106 8.18 -5.07 12.55
C LEU A 106 6.74 -5.62 12.63
N PRO A 107 6.22 -6.06 13.80
CA PRO A 107 4.85 -6.55 13.89
C PRO A 107 3.79 -5.52 13.46
N PHE A 108 4.02 -4.22 13.68
CA PHE A 108 3.11 -3.16 13.24
C PHE A 108 3.16 -2.98 11.71
N ALA A 109 4.34 -3.11 11.10
CA ALA A 109 4.47 -3.10 9.65
C ALA A 109 3.78 -4.32 9.02
N GLU A 110 3.91 -5.51 9.63
CA GLU A 110 3.20 -6.71 9.17
C GLU A 110 1.69 -6.59 9.34
N ALA A 111 1.21 -6.00 10.44
CA ALA A 111 -0.20 -5.66 10.59
C ALA A 111 -0.69 -4.73 9.47
N HIS A 112 0.12 -3.74 9.08
CA HIS A 112 -0.17 -2.89 7.94
C HIS A 112 -0.16 -3.66 6.62
N PHE A 113 0.75 -4.62 6.43
CA PHE A 113 0.77 -5.48 5.23
C PHE A 113 -0.49 -6.32 5.10
N VAL A 114 -1.00 -6.84 6.23
CA VAL A 114 -2.27 -7.58 6.27
C VAL A 114 -3.43 -6.64 5.94
N LEU A 115 -3.49 -5.47 6.58
CA LEU A 115 -4.54 -4.47 6.35
C LEU A 115 -4.58 -4.03 4.88
N SER A 116 -3.44 -3.57 4.36
CA SER A 116 -3.30 -3.10 2.98
C SER A 116 -3.59 -4.20 1.98
N SER A 117 -3.18 -5.45 2.21
CA SER A 117 -3.50 -6.55 1.29
C SER A 117 -5.00 -6.80 1.20
N LYS A 118 -5.71 -6.79 2.33
CA LYS A 118 -7.17 -6.97 2.36
C LYS A 118 -7.88 -5.83 1.63
N VAL A 119 -7.56 -4.58 1.98
CA VAL A 119 -8.19 -3.40 1.39
C VAL A 119 -7.87 -3.30 -0.11
N CYS A 120 -6.63 -3.51 -0.52
CA CYS A 120 -6.24 -3.43 -1.92
C CYS A 120 -6.93 -4.50 -2.77
N LEU A 121 -7.11 -5.74 -2.26
CA LEU A 121 -7.87 -6.76 -2.98
C LEU A 121 -9.34 -6.36 -3.18
N THR A 122 -9.98 -5.78 -2.15
CA THR A 122 -11.34 -5.27 -2.27
C THR A 122 -11.42 -4.14 -3.29
N VAL A 123 -10.50 -3.16 -3.23
CA VAL A 123 -10.45 -2.04 -4.18
C VAL A 123 -10.28 -2.54 -5.63
N LEU A 124 -9.35 -3.47 -5.86
CA LEU A 124 -9.10 -4.04 -7.19
C LEU A 124 -10.29 -4.85 -7.72
N THR A 125 -11.06 -5.47 -6.83
CA THR A 125 -12.25 -6.26 -7.21
C THR A 125 -13.46 -5.38 -7.50
N GLU A 126 -13.70 -4.36 -6.67
CA GLU A 126 -14.87 -3.49 -6.82
C GLU A 126 -14.68 -2.45 -7.94
N GLN A 127 -13.45 -1.96 -8.16
CA GLN A 127 -13.19 -0.80 -9.01
C GLN A 127 -11.80 -0.85 -9.70
N PRO A 128 -11.64 -1.69 -10.74
CA PRO A 128 -10.33 -1.99 -11.33
C PRO A 128 -9.72 -0.85 -12.18
N GLU A 129 -10.51 0.08 -12.70
CA GLU A 129 -10.07 1.01 -13.76
C GLU A 129 -9.39 2.30 -13.25
N ASP A 130 -9.41 2.61 -11.95
CA ASP A 130 -8.94 3.90 -11.40
C ASP A 130 -7.95 3.73 -10.23
N VAL A 131 -6.87 2.98 -10.48
CA VAL A 131 -5.87 2.62 -9.46
C VAL A 131 -5.19 3.85 -8.85
N LEU A 132 -4.85 4.87 -9.66
CA LEU A 132 -4.14 6.06 -9.18
C LEU A 132 -5.02 6.92 -8.25
N SER A 133 -6.28 7.17 -8.59
CA SER A 133 -7.17 7.95 -7.70
C SER A 133 -7.48 7.19 -6.41
N ARG A 134 -7.53 5.85 -6.46
CA ARG A 134 -7.70 5.01 -5.26
C ARG A 134 -6.45 5.00 -4.39
N ALA A 135 -5.26 4.91 -4.98
CA ALA A 135 -4.00 5.07 -4.25
C ALA A 135 -3.95 6.45 -3.57
N LEU A 136 -4.30 7.51 -4.30
CA LEU A 136 -4.36 8.87 -3.77
C LEU A 136 -5.31 8.98 -2.56
N LEU A 137 -6.53 8.43 -2.67
CA LEU A 137 -7.50 8.40 -1.57
C LEU A 137 -6.97 7.64 -0.34
N LEU A 138 -6.42 6.44 -0.53
CA LEU A 138 -5.87 5.64 0.56
C LEU A 138 -4.72 6.38 1.26
N HIS A 139 -3.84 7.03 0.51
CA HIS A 139 -2.74 7.81 1.08
C HIS A 139 -3.23 9.06 1.82
N PHE A 140 -4.23 9.79 1.30
CA PHE A 140 -4.84 10.89 2.04
C PHE A 140 -5.41 10.44 3.39
N CYS A 141 -6.17 9.35 3.41
CA CYS A 141 -6.71 8.79 4.65
C CYS A 141 -5.62 8.36 5.62
N MET A 142 -4.56 7.71 5.11
CA MET A 142 -3.43 7.24 5.92
C MET A 142 -2.66 8.41 6.55
N ILE A 143 -2.42 9.48 5.80
CA ILE A 143 -1.80 10.71 6.32
C ILE A 143 -2.70 11.41 7.32
N ALA A 144 -4.00 11.53 7.04
CA ALA A 144 -4.94 12.17 7.94
C ALA A 144 -5.00 11.50 9.33
N VAL A 145 -4.86 10.16 9.40
CA VAL A 145 -4.82 9.42 10.67
C VAL A 145 -3.42 9.27 11.28
N SER A 146 -2.37 9.73 10.59
CA SER A 146 -0.99 9.63 11.06
C SER A 146 -0.63 10.65 12.16
N ASN A 147 -1.47 11.69 12.34
CA ASN A 147 -1.24 12.83 13.24
C ASN A 147 0.06 13.63 12.98
N LEU A 148 0.63 13.51 11.77
CA LEU A 148 1.76 14.33 11.36
C LEU A 148 1.33 15.80 11.19
N SER A 149 2.18 16.72 11.63
CA SER A 149 2.02 18.15 11.30
C SER A 149 2.23 18.40 9.80
N THR A 150 1.71 19.52 9.29
CA THR A 150 1.95 19.95 7.91
C THR A 150 3.45 19.93 7.57
N VAL A 151 4.31 20.45 8.44
CA VAL A 151 5.77 20.47 8.24
C VAL A 151 6.35 19.05 8.10
N GLU A 152 5.87 18.09 8.88
CA GLU A 152 6.32 16.70 8.79
C GLU A 152 5.84 16.01 7.51
N ILE A 153 4.58 16.25 7.12
CA ILE A 153 4.03 15.72 5.87
C ILE A 153 4.82 16.24 4.67
N HIS A 154 5.18 17.53 4.67
CA HIS A 154 6.03 18.11 3.65
C HIS A 154 7.40 17.43 3.57
N ARG A 155 8.07 17.22 4.71
CA ARG A 155 9.37 16.54 4.77
C ARG A 155 9.28 15.09 4.29
N LEU A 156 8.23 14.38 4.68
CA LEU A 156 7.94 13.02 4.24
C LEU A 156 7.86 12.95 2.71
N TYR A 157 7.00 13.76 2.10
CA TYR A 157 6.81 13.70 0.65
C TYR A 157 7.98 14.30 -0.14
N ASP A 158 8.73 15.27 0.39
CA ASP A 158 9.98 15.72 -0.22
C ASP A 158 11.02 14.58 -0.29
N SER A 159 11.19 13.84 0.80
CA SER A 159 12.05 12.65 0.86
C SER A 159 11.56 11.53 -0.07
N TYR A 160 10.25 11.30 -0.09
CA TYR A 160 9.65 10.28 -0.94
C TYR A 160 9.81 10.59 -2.44
N VAL A 161 9.54 11.83 -2.84
CA VAL A 161 9.77 12.29 -4.21
C VAL A 161 11.23 12.13 -4.60
N GLN A 162 12.18 12.51 -3.73
CA GLN A 162 13.61 12.33 -4.03
C GLN A 162 13.99 10.87 -4.25
N SER A 163 13.36 9.94 -3.53
CA SER A 163 13.60 8.51 -3.64
C SER A 163 13.02 7.90 -4.92
N TRP A 164 11.85 8.36 -5.36
CA TRP A 164 11.10 7.74 -6.46
C TRP A 164 11.18 8.49 -7.78
N PHE A 165 11.47 9.79 -7.78
CA PHE A 165 11.64 10.58 -9.00
C PHE A 165 12.70 10.02 -9.98
N PRO A 166 13.84 9.47 -9.53
CA PRO A 166 14.79 8.80 -10.42
C PRO A 166 14.18 7.64 -11.24
N HIS A 167 13.10 7.03 -10.75
CA HIS A 167 12.41 5.91 -11.39
C HIS A 167 11.25 6.36 -12.30
N SER A 168 10.96 7.66 -12.38
CA SER A 168 9.82 8.22 -13.14
C SER A 168 9.95 8.14 -14.66
N GLY A 169 11.15 7.87 -15.17
CA GLY A 169 11.46 8.05 -16.60
C GLY A 169 11.56 9.51 -17.04
N LEU A 170 11.35 10.48 -16.14
CA LEU A 170 11.47 11.92 -16.37
C LEU A 170 12.73 12.53 -15.73
N SER A 171 13.52 11.72 -15.03
CA SER A 171 14.74 12.16 -14.35
C SER A 171 15.97 11.89 -15.21
N GLU A 172 16.60 12.95 -15.72
CA GLU A 172 17.91 12.95 -16.38
C GLU A 172 18.98 13.63 -15.51
N ALA A 173 20.25 13.56 -15.91
CA ALA A 173 21.33 14.24 -15.19
C ALA A 173 21.13 15.77 -15.21
N GLY A 174 21.12 16.38 -14.02
CA GLY A 174 20.92 17.84 -13.88
C GLY A 174 19.47 18.31 -13.92
N THR A 175 18.50 17.40 -14.03
CA THR A 175 17.09 17.78 -14.06
C THR A 175 16.60 18.29 -12.71
N ASN A 176 15.94 19.44 -12.72
CA ASN A 176 15.30 19.99 -11.54
C ASN A 176 13.88 19.41 -11.41
N PHE A 177 13.63 18.66 -10.33
CA PHE A 177 12.30 18.08 -10.06
C PHE A 177 11.17 19.12 -10.17
N ARG A 178 11.38 20.34 -9.68
CA ARG A 178 10.33 21.38 -9.70
C ARG A 178 9.91 21.75 -11.11
N GLU A 179 10.86 21.84 -12.04
CA GLU A 179 10.58 22.17 -13.45
C GLU A 179 9.83 21.03 -14.13
N VAL A 180 10.24 19.79 -13.88
CA VAL A 180 9.56 18.60 -14.40
C VAL A 180 8.14 18.49 -13.85
N ALA A 181 7.97 18.64 -12.54
CA ALA A 181 6.67 18.58 -11.90
C ALA A 181 5.75 19.69 -12.41
N PHE A 182 6.24 20.93 -12.56
CA PHE A 182 5.45 22.02 -13.14
C PHE A 182 5.00 21.74 -14.58
N LYS A 183 5.87 21.12 -15.38
CA LYS A 183 5.56 20.81 -16.78
C LYS A 183 4.66 19.58 -16.95
N HIS A 184 4.85 18.54 -16.15
CA HIS A 184 4.24 17.22 -16.35
C HIS A 184 3.16 16.86 -15.34
N TYR A 185 3.22 17.36 -14.11
CA TYR A 185 2.33 16.96 -13.02
C TYR A 185 1.31 18.05 -12.65
N GLU A 186 1.71 19.32 -12.65
CA GLU A 186 0.82 20.45 -12.34
C GLU A 186 -0.41 20.53 -13.26
N PRO A 187 -0.33 20.30 -14.58
CA PRO A 187 -1.52 20.31 -15.44
C PRO A 187 -2.55 19.24 -15.05
N GLU A 188 -2.10 18.06 -14.62
CA GLU A 188 -2.99 16.98 -14.16
C GLU A 188 -3.57 17.30 -12.79
N TYR A 189 -2.76 17.85 -11.88
CA TYR A 189 -3.24 18.36 -10.59
C TYR A 189 -4.39 19.36 -10.79
N GLN A 190 -4.27 20.33 -11.70
CA GLN A 190 -5.31 21.33 -11.93
C GLN A 190 -6.63 20.76 -12.49
N ARG A 191 -6.61 19.56 -13.10
CA ARG A 191 -7.80 18.91 -13.66
C ARG A 191 -8.52 18.01 -12.68
N MET A 192 -7.82 17.51 -11.67
CA MET A 192 -8.36 16.53 -10.72
C MET A 192 -9.02 17.25 -9.52
N PRO A 193 -10.08 16.68 -8.92
CA PRO A 193 -10.79 17.27 -7.77
C PRO A 193 -10.19 16.89 -6.41
N GLN A 194 -8.87 16.65 -6.32
CA GLN A 194 -8.21 16.13 -5.12
C GLN A 194 -8.36 17.02 -3.89
N LYS A 195 -8.50 18.34 -4.04
CA LYS A 195 -8.76 19.26 -2.92
C LYS A 195 -10.09 18.99 -2.23
N ALA A 196 -11.15 18.83 -3.02
CA ALA A 196 -12.48 18.52 -2.49
C ALA A 196 -12.48 17.15 -1.82
N LEU A 197 -11.82 16.17 -2.43
CA LEU A 197 -11.65 14.83 -1.85
C LEU A 197 -10.91 14.88 -0.51
N PHE A 198 -9.77 15.57 -0.44
CA PHE A 198 -8.99 15.71 0.78
C PHE A 198 -9.75 16.42 1.89
N GLY A 199 -10.44 17.52 1.57
CA GLY A 199 -11.27 18.26 2.54
C GLY A 199 -12.40 17.42 3.12
N GLU A 200 -13.11 16.65 2.28
CA GLU A 200 -14.18 15.77 2.72
C GLU A 200 -13.67 14.62 3.60
N VAL A 201 -12.54 14.01 3.22
CA VAL A 201 -11.89 12.95 4.02
C VAL A 201 -11.48 13.47 5.39
N ASN A 202 -10.79 14.61 5.47
CA ASN A 202 -10.36 15.18 6.74
C ASN A 202 -11.54 15.52 7.63
N LYS A 203 -12.56 16.19 7.09
CA LYS A 203 -13.76 16.56 7.84
C LYS A 203 -14.41 15.35 8.50
N ARG A 204 -14.54 14.24 7.77
CA ARG A 204 -15.11 12.99 8.32
C ARG A 204 -14.23 12.35 9.39
N ILE A 205 -12.91 12.30 9.15
CA ILE A 205 -11.96 11.74 10.11
C ILE A 205 -11.94 12.55 11.41
N GLU A 206 -11.95 13.88 11.32
CA GLU A 206 -12.03 14.79 12.46
C GLU A 206 -13.35 14.65 13.23
N ALA A 207 -14.47 14.50 12.51
CA ALA A 207 -15.77 14.22 13.11
C ALA A 207 -15.93 12.79 13.63
N ASN A 208 -14.95 11.90 13.38
CA ASN A 208 -15.01 10.48 13.67
C ASN A 208 -16.26 9.80 13.07
N GLU A 209 -16.61 10.21 11.85
CA GLU A 209 -17.76 9.70 11.09
C GLU A 209 -17.30 8.62 10.09
N GLU A 210 -18.16 7.62 9.88
CA GLU A 210 -17.93 6.63 8.81
C GLU A 210 -18.15 7.28 7.43
N THR A 211 -17.37 6.82 6.45
CA THR A 211 -17.44 7.26 5.06
C THR A 211 -18.63 6.64 4.33
N GLY A 212 -19.18 5.53 4.86
CA GLY A 212 -20.19 4.71 4.19
C GLY A 212 -19.59 3.72 3.18
N ILE A 213 -18.25 3.68 3.06
CA ILE A 213 -17.51 2.75 2.20
C ILE A 213 -16.73 1.80 3.11
N SER A 214 -17.19 0.55 3.19
CA SER A 214 -16.71 -0.44 4.18
C SER A 214 -15.19 -0.66 4.16
N TRP A 215 -14.58 -0.78 2.97
CA TRP A 215 -13.13 -0.98 2.86
C TRP A 215 -12.34 0.27 3.25
N LEU A 216 -12.90 1.47 3.02
CA LEU A 216 -12.27 2.74 3.38
C LEU A 216 -12.34 2.96 4.89
N ASP A 217 -13.47 2.65 5.51
CA ASP A 217 -13.62 2.70 6.98
C ASP A 217 -12.70 1.69 7.67
N THR A 218 -12.51 0.51 7.06
CA THR A 218 -11.54 -0.49 7.51
C THR A 218 -10.11 0.04 7.41
N TRP A 219 -9.77 0.68 6.29
CA TRP A 219 -8.46 1.31 6.06
C TRP A 219 -8.15 2.40 7.09
N ILE A 220 -9.10 3.32 7.32
CA ILE A 220 -8.97 4.45 8.26
C ILE A 220 -8.78 3.93 9.68
N ARG A 221 -9.68 3.06 10.17
CA ARG A 221 -9.60 2.52 11.55
C ARG A 221 -8.33 1.70 11.77
N GLY A 222 -7.99 0.86 10.80
CA GLY A 222 -6.79 0.02 10.86
C GLY A 222 -5.51 0.86 10.94
N ASN A 223 -5.36 1.85 10.05
CA ASN A 223 -4.20 2.74 10.06
C ASN A 223 -4.14 3.61 11.30
N LYS A 224 -5.26 4.14 11.81
CA LYS A 224 -5.28 4.92 13.05
C LYS A 224 -4.66 4.15 14.22
N ASN A 225 -5.01 2.87 14.36
CA ASN A 225 -4.44 2.01 15.41
C ASN A 225 -2.98 1.67 15.14
N ILE A 226 -2.68 1.15 13.94
CA ILE A 226 -1.34 0.66 13.59
C ILE A 226 -0.31 1.79 13.64
N LEU A 227 -0.62 2.95 13.03
CA LEU A 227 0.29 4.08 13.00
C LEU A 227 0.48 4.67 14.40
N SER A 228 -0.56 4.70 15.23
CA SER A 228 -0.43 5.15 16.62
C SER A 228 0.49 4.24 17.45
N ASP A 229 0.42 2.92 17.28
CA ASP A 229 1.27 1.99 18.03
C ASP A 229 2.69 1.95 17.48
N LEU A 230 2.84 1.99 16.16
CA LEU A 230 4.14 2.16 15.51
C LEU A 230 4.83 3.44 15.97
N PHE A 231 4.07 4.54 16.02
CA PHE A 231 4.55 5.82 16.49
C PHE A 231 5.06 5.74 17.95
N ARG A 232 4.27 5.13 18.85
CA ARG A 232 4.70 4.88 20.24
C ARG A 232 5.95 4.00 20.33
N SER A 233 6.10 3.05 19.41
CA SER A 233 7.23 2.11 19.40
C SER A 233 8.54 2.74 18.94
N VAL A 234 8.52 3.71 18.02
CA VAL A 234 9.74 4.25 17.39
C VAL A 234 9.97 5.75 17.63
N GLY A 235 8.97 6.47 18.11
CA GLY A 235 9.02 7.91 18.41
C GLY A 235 8.98 8.84 17.19
N TYR A 236 8.93 10.15 17.45
CA TYR A 236 9.05 11.22 16.44
C TYR A 236 10.53 11.38 16.07
N GLU A 237 11.04 10.48 15.24
CA GLU A 237 12.34 10.63 14.61
C GLU A 237 12.27 10.28 13.12
N SER A 238 13.33 10.58 12.38
CA SER A 238 13.54 10.17 10.97
C SER A 238 13.22 8.69 10.69
N ARG A 239 13.18 7.85 11.73
CA ARG A 239 12.77 6.44 11.65
C ARG A 239 11.28 6.28 11.33
N PHE A 240 10.36 6.99 11.99
CA PHE A 240 8.92 6.86 11.73
C PHE A 240 8.58 7.23 10.29
N HIS A 241 9.13 8.35 9.79
CA HIS A 241 8.93 8.78 8.41
C HIS A 241 9.42 7.74 7.40
N ARG A 242 10.64 7.19 7.57
CA ARG A 242 11.17 6.14 6.66
C ARG A 242 10.32 4.87 6.65
N ILE A 243 9.76 4.49 7.79
CA ILE A 243 8.83 3.36 7.85
C ILE A 243 7.55 3.71 7.09
N LEU A 244 7.00 4.91 7.32
CA LEU A 244 5.79 5.38 6.65
C LEU A 244 5.95 5.44 5.12
N GLU A 245 7.09 5.94 4.62
CA GLU A 245 7.47 5.88 3.20
C GLU A 245 7.45 4.44 2.68
N SER A 246 8.02 3.49 3.44
CA SER A 246 7.98 2.08 3.06
C SER A 246 6.56 1.50 3.06
N LEU A 247 5.70 1.91 4.00
CA LEU A 247 4.29 1.48 4.04
C LEU A 247 3.48 2.06 2.86
N ILE A 248 3.73 3.31 2.46
CA ILE A 248 3.14 3.96 1.27
C ILE A 248 3.55 3.17 0.02
N HIS A 249 4.86 2.92 -0.16
CA HIS A 249 5.37 2.16 -1.29
C HIS A 249 4.78 0.75 -1.36
N MET A 250 4.72 0.06 -0.23
CA MET A 250 4.18 -1.29 -0.18
C MET A 250 2.65 -1.32 -0.43
N THR A 251 1.93 -0.23 -0.20
CA THR A 251 0.51 -0.09 -0.58
C THR A 251 0.39 0.12 -2.10
N ASN A 252 1.22 0.99 -2.68
CA ASN A 252 1.32 1.19 -4.13
C ASN A 252 1.63 -0.13 -4.86
N ASN A 253 2.59 -0.90 -4.36
CA ASN A 253 2.94 -2.22 -4.88
C ASN A 253 1.72 -3.17 -4.92
N ARG A 254 0.90 -3.20 -3.86
CA ARG A 254 -0.28 -4.06 -3.78
C ARG A 254 -1.36 -3.66 -4.77
N LEU A 255 -1.61 -2.36 -4.89
CA LEU A 255 -2.53 -1.80 -5.88
C LEU A 255 -2.05 -1.96 -7.34
N GLY A 256 -0.77 -2.28 -7.57
CA GLY A 256 -0.22 -2.38 -8.92
C GLY A 256 0.20 -1.03 -9.53
N VAL A 257 0.25 0.03 -8.71
CA VAL A 257 0.85 1.32 -9.08
C VAL A 257 2.30 1.08 -9.52
N LYS A 258 2.69 1.68 -10.64
CA LYS A 258 4.05 1.52 -11.17
C LYS A 258 5.01 2.42 -10.42
N ASN A 259 6.27 1.98 -10.27
CA ASN A 259 7.31 2.76 -9.61
C ASN A 259 7.47 4.17 -10.21
N TYR A 260 7.24 4.34 -11.52
CA TYR A 260 7.36 5.62 -12.18
C TYR A 260 6.22 6.61 -11.83
N ASP A 261 5.07 6.12 -11.37
CA ASP A 261 3.92 6.92 -10.95
C ASP A 261 4.02 7.40 -9.50
N GLU A 262 4.94 6.83 -8.71
CA GLU A 262 5.01 7.12 -7.27
C GLU A 262 5.43 8.56 -6.96
N ALA A 263 6.35 9.11 -7.75
CA ALA A 263 6.74 10.52 -7.64
C ALA A 263 5.58 11.46 -8.00
N PHE A 264 4.76 11.07 -8.97
CA PHE A 264 3.56 11.82 -9.36
C PHE A 264 2.51 11.80 -8.24
N LEU A 265 2.18 10.63 -7.69
CA LEU A 265 1.23 10.51 -6.55
C LEU A 265 1.69 11.33 -5.35
N ALA A 266 2.98 11.25 -5.00
CA ALA A 266 3.56 12.02 -3.91
C ALA A 266 3.48 13.53 -4.15
N TYR A 267 3.70 13.96 -5.40
CA TYR A 267 3.52 15.35 -5.79
C TYR A 267 2.07 15.81 -5.63
N LEU A 268 1.09 15.02 -6.10
CA LEU A 268 -0.33 15.35 -5.95
C LEU A 268 -0.73 15.48 -4.48
N LEU A 269 -0.30 14.53 -3.64
CA LEU A 269 -0.56 14.53 -2.19
C LEU A 269 -0.01 15.80 -1.55
N LYS A 270 1.27 16.08 -1.77
CA LYS A 270 1.95 17.26 -1.22
C LYS A 270 1.31 18.56 -1.67
N ARG A 271 1.08 18.72 -2.98
CA ARG A 271 0.47 19.93 -3.57
C ARG A 271 -0.96 20.16 -3.06
N THR A 272 -1.72 19.09 -2.81
CA THR A 272 -3.08 19.19 -2.23
C THR A 272 -3.05 19.73 -0.81
N ILE A 273 -2.12 19.22 0.00
CA ILE A 273 -1.98 19.61 1.41
C ILE A 273 -1.47 21.06 1.52
N GLU A 274 -0.56 21.46 0.65
CA GLU A 274 -0.11 22.86 0.49
C GLU A 274 -1.26 23.82 0.22
N ASP A 275 -2.07 23.50 -0.79
CA ASP A 275 -3.18 24.36 -1.17
C ASP A 275 -4.29 24.37 -0.12
N ALA A 276 -4.52 23.26 0.59
CA ALA A 276 -5.47 23.22 1.70
C ALA A 276 -4.98 23.97 2.95
N SER A 277 -3.66 24.11 3.13
CA SER A 277 -3.05 24.83 4.25
C SER A 277 -2.91 26.34 3.99
N THR A 278 -3.09 26.77 2.74
CA THR A 278 -3.01 28.19 2.35
C THR A 278 -4.41 28.80 2.48
N PRO A 279 -4.63 29.84 3.30
CA PRO A 279 -5.94 30.50 3.35
C PRO A 279 -6.32 30.98 1.96
N GLU A 280 -7.55 30.69 1.51
CA GLU A 280 -8.08 31.32 0.29
C GLU A 280 -7.93 32.84 0.46
N SER A 281 -7.12 33.47 -0.39
CA SER A 281 -7.12 34.92 -0.49
C SER A 281 -8.53 35.34 -0.82
N GLU A 282 -9.20 36.07 0.08
CA GLU A 282 -10.51 36.67 -0.19
C GLU A 282 -10.48 37.27 -1.60
N PRO A 283 -11.46 36.98 -2.46
CA PRO A 283 -11.51 37.62 -3.76
C PRO A 283 -11.53 39.13 -3.50
N ALA A 284 -10.48 39.81 -3.97
CA ALA A 284 -10.33 41.24 -3.83
C ALA A 284 -11.66 41.89 -4.21
N LYS A 285 -12.33 42.49 -3.22
CA LYS A 285 -13.53 43.30 -3.48
C LYS A 285 -13.10 44.30 -4.55
N LYS A 286 -13.65 44.14 -5.76
CA LYS A 286 -13.42 45.08 -6.86
C LYS A 286 -13.82 46.48 -6.35
N PRO A 287 -13.04 47.51 -6.70
CA PRO A 287 -13.25 48.87 -6.22
C PRO A 287 -14.63 49.42 -6.57
#